data_AF-A0A395H9N3-F1
#
_entry.id   AF-A0A395H9N3-F1
#
_cell.length_a   1.000
_cell.length_b   1.000
_cell.length_c   1.000
_cell.angle_alpha   90.00
_cell.angle_beta   90.00
_cell.angle_gamma   90.00
#
_symmetry.space_group_name_H-M   'P 1'
#
loop_
_entity.id
_entity.type
_entity.pdbx_description
1 polymer ?
#
loop_
_entity_poly.entity_id
_entity_poly.type
_entity_poly.pdbx_seq_one_letter_code
_entity_poly.pdbx_strand_id
1 'polypeptide(L)'
;MTTLPLLRGNKVSLDDALADDDNILHRLDYPQKQEEFWSHLISLKADIEASVAFHLRARHCQVADEADWMFGSYNVCIPICINPPSENHVLVRIPLPYKVGEENKPGNVDEKLRCEAATYIWMRENCPSVPIPSLHGFAFPDGKTFVEPSCVSLFSRFCWQIGRVVRSWLGFPTSCPYVGLQRRGALSTGYMIIGYIKSGRMLSDTWAVHLQDMARRKTLFKDLASIILSLNRTQLPRIGSLTINNDGIISLTNRPLTLRLQTFENEGIPAIPDGSTYESVEPYLLDLLQCHDNRIYHQPNAIHDVKDGQEQLAALTMMRGLLHQFISRQYRHGPFVMTLTDLHPSNIFVDDGWHITSLIDLEWACAFPVELQTPPYWLTGRPIDDIEHGEPLETFEKVVMEFIETLNEQEKRSQGSNVSHAQIMRKCWDRGSFWYFQALHSPKGLLRVFNEHIQSRFCEEHCTQSIFDRTVSPYWCIDAERLIQKKVEEEEGYKDGLRKRFGSYSGSSVAS
;
A
#
# COMPACT_ATOMS: atom_id res chain seq x y z
N MET A 1 -33.89 3.99 -8.99
CA MET A 1 -32.60 4.53 -9.47
C MET A 1 -31.75 3.37 -9.93
N THR A 2 -31.22 3.43 -11.14
CA THR A 2 -30.32 2.39 -11.67
C THR A 2 -29.01 2.43 -10.90
N THR A 3 -28.58 1.30 -10.37
CA THR A 3 -27.27 1.15 -9.72
C THR A 3 -26.49 0.08 -10.46
N LEU A 4 -25.17 0.28 -10.55
CA LEU A 4 -24.26 -0.69 -11.16
C LEU A 4 -23.37 -1.34 -10.10
N PRO A 5 -22.98 -2.61 -10.29
CA PRO A 5 -22.09 -3.29 -9.36
C PRO A 5 -20.66 -2.74 -9.47
N LEU A 6 -20.03 -2.62 -8.30
CA LEU A 6 -18.60 -2.47 -8.12
C LEU A 6 -18.06 -3.73 -7.43
N LEU A 7 -16.74 -3.77 -7.17
CA LEU A 7 -16.14 -4.86 -6.40
C LEU A 7 -16.75 -5.02 -5.00
N ARG A 8 -16.65 -6.23 -4.46
CA ARG A 8 -17.11 -6.60 -3.10
C ARG A 8 -18.60 -6.37 -2.85
N GLY A 9 -19.42 -6.47 -3.90
CA GLY A 9 -20.88 -6.32 -3.78
C GLY A 9 -21.34 -4.88 -3.53
N ASN A 10 -20.43 -3.91 -3.56
CA ASN A 10 -20.77 -2.50 -3.53
C ASN A 10 -21.54 -2.14 -4.80
N LYS A 11 -22.40 -1.13 -4.70
CA LYS A 11 -23.14 -0.59 -5.84
C LYS A 11 -22.99 0.92 -5.84
N VAL A 12 -22.97 1.51 -7.02
CA VAL A 12 -22.87 2.95 -7.19
C VAL A 12 -24.05 3.45 -8.02
N SER A 13 -24.66 4.54 -7.59
CA SER A 13 -25.70 5.23 -8.37
C SER A 13 -25.06 6.11 -9.42
N LEU A 14 -25.84 6.54 -10.43
CA LEU A 14 -25.32 7.49 -11.42
C LEU A 14 -24.91 8.82 -10.76
N ASP A 15 -25.70 9.31 -9.81
CA ASP A 15 -25.43 10.59 -9.14
C ASP A 15 -24.14 10.53 -8.33
N ASP A 16 -23.92 9.44 -7.57
CA ASP A 16 -22.67 9.22 -6.85
C ASP A 16 -21.49 9.07 -7.81
N ALA A 17 -21.66 8.34 -8.92
CA ALA A 17 -20.60 8.12 -9.90
C ALA A 17 -20.19 9.42 -10.62
N LEU A 18 -21.13 10.35 -10.83
CA LEU A 18 -20.87 11.65 -11.44
C LEU A 18 -20.21 12.64 -10.48
N ALA A 19 -20.29 12.39 -9.16
CA ALA A 19 -19.72 13.23 -8.11
C ALA A 19 -18.40 12.69 -7.53
N ASP A 20 -17.95 11.50 -7.95
CA ASP A 20 -16.72 10.89 -7.44
C ASP A 20 -15.49 11.30 -8.27
N ASP A 21 -14.45 11.75 -7.58
CA ASP A 21 -13.13 12.08 -8.17
C ASP A 21 -12.39 10.83 -8.67
N ASP A 22 -12.77 9.64 -8.22
CA ASP A 22 -12.21 8.39 -8.72
C ASP A 22 -12.74 8.05 -10.12
N ASN A 23 -11.94 7.36 -10.93
CA ASN A 23 -12.37 6.90 -12.25
C ASN A 23 -13.35 5.71 -12.13
N ILE A 24 -14.63 6.02 -11.87
CA ILE A 24 -15.71 5.04 -11.71
C ILE A 24 -15.93 4.22 -12.98
N LEU A 25 -15.75 4.80 -14.18
CA LEU A 25 -15.85 4.01 -15.42
C LEU A 25 -14.90 2.83 -15.43
N HIS A 26 -13.63 3.04 -15.05
CA HIS A 26 -12.65 1.97 -14.93
C HIS A 26 -13.04 0.95 -13.85
N ARG A 27 -13.59 1.41 -12.72
CA ARG A 27 -14.01 0.52 -11.62
C ARG A 27 -15.22 -0.35 -11.95
N LEU A 28 -16.08 0.08 -12.86
CA LEU A 28 -17.26 -0.67 -13.31
C LEU A 28 -16.90 -1.93 -14.10
N ASP A 29 -15.67 -2.05 -14.60
CA ASP A 29 -15.21 -3.23 -15.32
C ASP A 29 -14.65 -4.32 -14.40
N TYR A 30 -14.30 -3.97 -13.15
CA TYR A 30 -13.71 -4.92 -12.21
C TYR A 30 -14.58 -6.13 -11.87
N PRO A 31 -15.91 -6.04 -11.69
CA PRO A 31 -16.73 -7.23 -11.41
C PRO A 31 -16.61 -8.31 -12.49
N GLN A 32 -16.61 -7.91 -13.78
CA GLN A 32 -16.44 -8.85 -14.88
C GLN A 32 -15.02 -9.45 -14.88
N LYS A 33 -13.98 -8.60 -14.74
CA LYS A 33 -12.59 -9.08 -14.66
C LYS A 33 -12.38 -10.02 -13.46
N GLN A 34 -13.09 -9.80 -12.36
CA GLN A 34 -13.09 -10.68 -11.20
C GLN A 34 -13.69 -12.05 -11.55
N GLU A 35 -14.87 -12.09 -12.17
CA GLU A 35 -15.54 -13.34 -12.55
C GLU A 35 -14.67 -14.19 -13.51
N GLU A 36 -14.07 -13.53 -14.50
CA GLU A 36 -13.14 -14.17 -15.45
C GLU A 36 -11.91 -14.75 -14.72
N PHE A 37 -11.34 -13.99 -13.78
CA PHE A 37 -10.18 -14.44 -13.01
C PHE A 37 -10.53 -15.57 -12.02
N TRP A 38 -11.70 -15.52 -11.39
CA TRP A 38 -12.18 -16.61 -10.52
C TRP A 38 -12.36 -17.90 -11.31
N SER A 39 -13.01 -17.82 -12.47
CA SER A 39 -13.15 -18.96 -13.38
C SER A 39 -11.81 -19.56 -13.77
N HIS A 40 -10.81 -18.70 -14.03
CA HIS A 40 -9.44 -19.13 -14.29
C HIS A 40 -8.82 -19.86 -13.09
N LEU A 41 -8.91 -19.31 -11.88
CA LEU A 41 -8.37 -19.94 -10.67
C LEU A 41 -9.04 -21.27 -10.33
N ILE A 42 -10.35 -21.39 -10.54
CA ILE A 42 -11.09 -22.64 -10.37
C ILE A 42 -10.55 -23.70 -11.33
N SER A 43 -10.25 -23.32 -12.58
CA SER A 43 -9.63 -24.25 -13.55
C SER A 43 -8.24 -24.74 -13.12
N LEU A 44 -7.55 -23.97 -12.26
CA LEU A 44 -6.21 -24.27 -11.73
C LEU A 44 -6.23 -24.93 -10.34
N LYS A 45 -7.39 -25.35 -9.82
CA LYS A 45 -7.52 -25.94 -8.46
C LYS A 45 -6.52 -27.07 -8.21
N ALA A 46 -6.39 -28.00 -9.16
CA ALA A 46 -5.46 -29.13 -9.04
C ALA A 46 -3.99 -28.68 -9.02
N ASP A 47 -3.64 -27.65 -9.80
CA ASP A 47 -2.28 -27.10 -9.85
C ASP A 47 -1.94 -26.33 -8.57
N ILE A 48 -2.92 -25.64 -7.97
CA ILE A 48 -2.79 -25.00 -6.66
C ILE A 48 -2.53 -26.05 -5.58
N GLU A 49 -3.32 -27.12 -5.52
CA GLU A 49 -3.14 -28.25 -4.58
C GLU A 49 -1.77 -28.90 -4.76
N ALA A 50 -1.37 -29.20 -6.00
CA ALA A 50 -0.07 -29.78 -6.32
C ALA A 50 1.10 -28.83 -6.00
N SER A 51 0.88 -27.51 -6.08
CA SER A 51 1.87 -26.52 -5.70
C SER A 51 2.09 -26.54 -4.18
N VAL A 52 1.03 -26.51 -3.39
CA VAL A 52 1.12 -26.54 -1.92
C VAL A 52 1.65 -27.88 -1.40
N ALA A 53 1.19 -29.00 -1.97
CA ALA A 53 1.69 -30.31 -1.61
C ALA A 53 3.21 -30.43 -1.83
N PHE A 54 3.71 -29.83 -2.91
CA PHE A 54 5.15 -29.76 -3.20
C PHE A 54 5.91 -28.92 -2.16
N HIS A 55 5.45 -27.69 -1.87
CA HIS A 55 6.11 -26.79 -0.92
C HIS A 55 6.12 -27.31 0.52
N LEU A 56 5.08 -28.05 0.92
CA LEU A 56 4.92 -28.54 2.29
C LEU A 56 5.26 -30.02 2.45
N ARG A 57 5.65 -30.69 1.36
CA ARG A 57 5.84 -32.15 1.29
C ARG A 57 4.63 -32.93 1.83
N ALA A 58 3.43 -32.40 1.59
CA ALA A 58 2.19 -33.04 1.99
C ALA A 58 1.83 -34.17 1.02
N ARG A 59 1.11 -35.19 1.52
CA ARG A 59 0.62 -36.29 0.70
C ARG A 59 -0.59 -35.87 -0.13
N HIS A 60 -1.43 -35.05 0.46
CA HIS A 60 -2.66 -34.58 -0.14
C HIS A 60 -2.96 -33.17 0.38
N CYS A 61 -3.47 -32.31 -0.52
CA CYS A 61 -3.92 -30.97 -0.21
C CYS A 61 -5.30 -30.81 -0.84
N GLN A 62 -6.18 -30.08 -0.16
CA GLN A 62 -7.52 -29.81 -0.63
C GLN A 62 -7.78 -28.31 -0.55
N VAL A 63 -8.06 -27.70 -1.69
CA VAL A 63 -8.50 -26.30 -1.76
C VAL A 63 -9.93 -26.20 -1.23
N ALA A 64 -10.15 -25.23 -0.35
CA ALA A 64 -11.45 -24.93 0.24
C ALA A 64 -12.49 -24.53 -0.82
N ASP A 65 -13.76 -24.58 -0.45
CA ASP A 65 -14.85 -24.17 -1.33
C ASP A 65 -14.72 -22.69 -1.68
N GLU A 66 -15.21 -22.31 -2.86
CA GLU A 66 -15.11 -20.94 -3.37
C GLU A 66 -15.72 -19.91 -2.43
N ALA A 67 -16.78 -20.30 -1.71
CA ALA A 67 -17.44 -19.45 -0.71
C ALA A 67 -16.51 -19.06 0.45
N ASP A 68 -15.46 -19.84 0.70
CA ASP A 68 -14.46 -19.58 1.75
C ASP A 68 -13.23 -18.81 1.23
N TRP A 69 -13.18 -18.48 -0.06
CA TRP A 69 -12.08 -17.71 -0.62
C TRP A 69 -12.18 -16.26 -0.15
N MET A 70 -11.10 -15.78 0.43
CA MET A 70 -11.00 -14.39 0.87
C MET A 70 -10.35 -13.56 -0.23
N PHE A 71 -10.74 -12.30 -0.39
CA PHE A 71 -10.01 -11.42 -1.29
C PHE A 71 -9.91 -10.00 -0.75
N GLY A 72 -8.69 -9.49 -0.78
CA GLY A 72 -8.33 -8.13 -0.44
C GLY A 72 -8.46 -7.21 -1.64
N SER A 73 -7.73 -6.10 -1.63
CA SER A 73 -7.81 -5.09 -2.71
C SER A 73 -6.95 -5.48 -3.90
N TYR A 74 -5.89 -6.27 -3.67
CA TYR A 74 -4.87 -6.63 -4.68
C TYR A 74 -4.56 -8.12 -4.71
N ASN A 75 -5.15 -8.93 -3.83
CA ASN A 75 -4.87 -10.35 -3.77
C ASN A 75 -6.14 -11.14 -3.45
N VAL A 76 -6.21 -12.36 -3.98
CA VAL A 76 -7.09 -13.42 -3.47
C VAL A 76 -6.27 -14.34 -2.57
N CYS A 77 -6.88 -14.79 -1.49
CA CYS A 77 -6.32 -15.68 -0.48
C CYS A 77 -7.18 -16.95 -0.43
N ILE A 78 -6.63 -18.05 -0.90
CA ILE A 78 -7.30 -19.34 -1.04
C ILE A 78 -6.88 -20.25 0.12
N PRO A 79 -7.78 -20.63 1.03
CA PRO A 79 -7.48 -21.58 2.09
C PRO A 79 -7.26 -22.99 1.55
N ILE A 80 -6.25 -23.67 2.08
CA ILE A 80 -5.90 -25.04 1.70
C ILE A 80 -5.70 -25.88 2.94
N CYS A 81 -6.48 -26.96 3.04
CA CYS A 81 -6.33 -27.98 4.06
C CYS A 81 -5.20 -28.95 3.68
N ILE A 82 -4.32 -29.25 4.63
CA ILE A 82 -3.15 -30.11 4.43
C ILE A 82 -3.42 -31.49 5.03
N ASN A 83 -3.24 -32.55 4.24
CA ASN A 83 -3.46 -33.95 4.64
C ASN A 83 -4.81 -34.18 5.34
N PRO A 84 -5.96 -33.88 4.71
CA PRO A 84 -7.27 -34.05 5.33
C PRO A 84 -7.55 -35.51 5.73
N PRO A 85 -8.30 -35.75 6.82
CA PRO A 85 -8.94 -34.75 7.70
C PRO A 85 -7.93 -34.20 8.73
N SER A 86 -7.55 -32.93 8.60
CA SER A 86 -6.67 -32.23 9.55
C SER A 86 -7.11 -30.78 9.73
N GLU A 87 -6.72 -30.18 10.86
CA GLU A 87 -6.96 -28.75 11.13
C GLU A 87 -5.81 -27.84 10.64
N ASN A 88 -4.85 -28.40 9.91
CA ASN A 88 -3.70 -27.64 9.41
C ASN A 88 -4.04 -26.99 8.08
N HIS A 89 -4.05 -25.66 8.09
CA HIS A 89 -4.40 -24.84 6.94
C HIS A 89 -3.25 -23.89 6.61
N VAL A 90 -3.09 -23.61 5.33
CA VAL A 90 -2.29 -22.51 4.79
C VAL A 90 -3.14 -21.66 3.86
N LEU A 91 -2.66 -20.45 3.57
CA LEU A 91 -3.27 -19.57 2.59
C LEU A 91 -2.35 -19.47 1.37
N VAL A 92 -2.92 -19.70 0.19
CA VAL A 92 -2.28 -19.34 -1.07
C VAL A 92 -2.76 -17.95 -1.47
N ARG A 93 -1.83 -17.01 -1.47
CA ARG A 93 -2.05 -15.61 -1.84
C ARG A 93 -1.62 -15.41 -3.28
N ILE A 94 -2.56 -14.98 -4.13
CA ILE A 94 -2.36 -14.74 -5.56
C ILE A 94 -2.74 -13.28 -5.86
N PRO A 95 -1.87 -12.49 -6.52
CA PRO A 95 -2.22 -11.13 -6.93
C PRO A 95 -3.39 -11.09 -7.90
N LEU A 96 -4.11 -9.98 -7.92
CA LEU A 96 -5.21 -9.69 -8.84
C LEU A 96 -4.68 -8.86 -10.02
N PRO A 97 -4.42 -9.44 -11.21
CA PRO A 97 -3.77 -8.74 -12.32
C PRO A 97 -4.51 -7.47 -12.75
N TYR A 98 -5.85 -7.50 -12.72
CA TYR A 98 -6.74 -6.39 -13.06
C TYR A 98 -6.81 -5.27 -12.02
N LYS A 99 -6.15 -5.45 -10.86
CA LYS A 99 -6.04 -4.44 -9.80
C LYS A 99 -4.66 -3.82 -9.70
N VAL A 100 -3.63 -4.59 -10.04
CA VAL A 100 -2.22 -4.14 -9.99
C VAL A 100 -1.78 -3.47 -11.29
N GLY A 101 -2.62 -3.45 -12.32
CA GLY A 101 -2.32 -2.80 -13.61
C GLY A 101 -1.51 -3.64 -14.57
N GLU A 102 -1.57 -4.97 -14.49
CA GLU A 102 -0.80 -5.87 -15.36
C GLU A 102 -1.12 -5.66 -16.86
N GLU A 103 -2.36 -5.29 -17.18
CA GLU A 103 -2.81 -5.01 -18.55
C GLU A 103 -2.16 -3.74 -19.13
N ASN A 104 -2.07 -2.68 -18.31
CA ASN A 104 -1.52 -1.39 -18.72
C ASN A 104 0.01 -1.33 -18.59
N LYS A 105 0.56 -2.09 -17.64
CA LYS A 105 1.99 -2.20 -17.38
C LYS A 105 2.36 -3.65 -17.01
N PRO A 106 2.71 -4.47 -18.02
CA PRO A 106 3.14 -5.84 -17.80
C PRO A 106 4.36 -5.93 -16.88
N GLY A 107 4.33 -6.86 -15.92
CA GLY A 107 5.35 -7.03 -14.90
C GLY A 107 4.96 -6.50 -13.52
N ASN A 108 3.85 -5.79 -13.37
CA ASN A 108 3.39 -5.27 -12.07
C ASN A 108 3.04 -6.38 -11.07
N VAL A 109 2.52 -7.52 -11.53
CA VAL A 109 2.31 -8.73 -10.70
C VAL A 109 3.63 -9.26 -10.16
N ASP A 110 4.65 -9.36 -11.03
CA ASP A 110 5.98 -9.87 -10.66
C ASP A 110 6.71 -8.90 -9.70
N GLU A 111 6.69 -7.60 -10.00
CA GLU A 111 7.25 -6.55 -9.14
C GLU A 111 6.67 -6.61 -7.73
N LYS A 112 5.34 -6.66 -7.63
CA LYS A 112 4.61 -6.74 -6.36
C LYS A 112 4.99 -7.98 -5.57
N LEU A 113 4.95 -9.16 -6.19
CA LEU A 113 5.28 -10.43 -5.53
C LEU A 113 6.71 -10.46 -5.01
N ARG A 114 7.66 -9.94 -5.79
CA ARG A 114 9.07 -9.86 -5.38
C ARG A 114 9.25 -8.94 -4.19
N CYS A 115 8.57 -7.79 -4.18
CA CYS A 115 8.58 -6.87 -3.05
C CYS A 115 8.01 -7.52 -1.78
N GLU A 116 6.84 -8.15 -1.88
CA GLU A 116 6.19 -8.78 -0.73
C GLU A 116 7.04 -9.92 -0.16
N ALA A 117 7.55 -10.83 -1.01
CA ALA A 117 8.41 -11.92 -0.58
C ALA A 117 9.70 -11.43 0.08
N ALA A 118 10.35 -10.41 -0.50
CA ALA A 118 11.55 -9.81 0.06
C ALA A 118 11.30 -9.17 1.43
N THR A 119 10.16 -8.47 1.59
CA THR A 119 9.75 -7.87 2.88
C THR A 119 9.52 -8.93 3.96
N TYR A 120 8.79 -10.00 3.65
CA TYR A 120 8.59 -11.11 4.61
C TYR A 120 9.91 -11.70 5.10
N ILE A 121 10.85 -11.93 4.18
CA ILE A 121 12.17 -12.49 4.52
C ILE A 121 12.95 -11.50 5.38
N TRP A 122 13.03 -10.24 4.95
CA TRP A 122 13.79 -9.21 5.65
C TRP A 122 13.25 -8.96 7.06
N MET A 123 11.93 -8.87 7.23
CA MET A 123 11.30 -8.66 8.54
C MET A 123 11.54 -9.83 9.48
N ARG A 124 11.48 -11.09 8.98
CA ARG A 124 11.79 -12.26 9.81
C ARG A 124 13.23 -12.26 10.31
N GLU A 125 14.17 -11.81 9.47
CA GLU A 125 15.60 -11.79 9.81
C GLU A 125 15.99 -10.59 10.70
N ASN A 126 15.39 -9.41 10.48
CA ASN A 126 15.80 -8.16 11.14
C ASN A 126 14.87 -7.72 12.27
N CYS A 127 13.59 -8.12 12.22
CA CYS A 127 12.54 -7.70 13.13
C CYS A 127 11.75 -8.89 13.68
N PRO A 128 12.40 -9.93 14.27
CA PRO A 128 11.72 -11.17 14.67
C PRO A 128 10.67 -10.99 15.77
N SER A 129 10.66 -9.83 16.44
CA SER A 129 9.63 -9.48 17.43
C SER A 129 8.33 -8.96 16.81
N VAL A 130 8.33 -8.59 15.52
CA VAL A 130 7.14 -8.11 14.82
C VAL A 130 6.35 -9.34 14.36
N PRO A 131 5.11 -9.53 14.83
CA PRO A 131 4.35 -10.72 14.50
C PRO A 131 3.83 -10.65 13.06
N ILE A 132 4.30 -11.55 12.21
CA ILE A 132 3.85 -11.73 10.83
C ILE A 132 3.62 -13.22 10.55
N PRO A 133 2.73 -13.59 9.60
CA PRO A 133 2.53 -14.99 9.24
C PRO A 133 3.83 -15.67 8.77
N SER A 134 3.89 -16.98 8.95
CA SER A 134 4.96 -17.78 8.34
C SER A 134 4.84 -17.70 6.82
N LEU A 135 5.98 -17.69 6.15
CA LEU A 135 6.12 -17.78 4.70
C LEU A 135 6.69 -19.16 4.44
N HIS A 136 5.96 -20.01 3.76
CA HIS A 136 6.37 -21.39 3.49
C HIS A 136 7.06 -21.53 2.12
N GLY A 137 6.71 -20.66 1.18
CA GLY A 137 7.32 -20.63 -0.13
C GLY A 137 6.58 -19.65 -1.04
N PHE A 138 7.14 -19.41 -2.23
CA PHE A 138 6.58 -18.48 -3.20
C PHE A 138 7.07 -18.83 -4.60
N ALA A 139 6.36 -18.33 -5.61
CA ALA A 139 6.75 -18.46 -7.01
C ALA A 139 6.37 -17.21 -7.80
N PHE A 140 7.15 -16.93 -8.84
CA PHE A 140 6.95 -15.81 -9.75
C PHE A 140 6.31 -16.26 -11.08
N PRO A 141 5.68 -15.35 -11.83
CA PRO A 141 5.04 -15.65 -13.11
C PRO A 141 5.95 -16.34 -14.14
N ASP A 142 7.27 -16.14 -14.05
CA ASP A 142 8.29 -16.78 -14.91
C ASP A 142 8.57 -18.26 -14.55
N GLY A 143 7.86 -18.80 -13.56
CA GLY A 143 7.99 -20.17 -13.06
C GLY A 143 9.15 -20.40 -12.10
N LYS A 144 9.89 -19.34 -11.73
CA LYS A 144 10.89 -19.42 -10.68
C LYS A 144 10.19 -19.64 -9.34
N THR A 145 10.51 -20.74 -8.67
CA THR A 145 9.89 -21.16 -7.41
C THR A 145 10.93 -21.20 -6.31
N PHE A 146 10.61 -20.66 -5.14
CA PHE A 146 11.46 -20.65 -3.95
C PHE A 146 10.83 -21.48 -2.85
N VAL A 147 11.53 -22.55 -2.45
CA VAL A 147 11.06 -23.54 -1.47
C VAL A 147 11.95 -23.56 -0.24
N GLU A 148 11.43 -24.07 0.87
CA GLU A 148 12.27 -24.34 2.04
C GLU A 148 13.39 -25.35 1.71
N PRO A 149 14.59 -25.21 2.32
CA PRO A 149 15.68 -26.16 2.12
C PRO A 149 15.29 -27.60 2.46
N SER A 150 14.33 -27.79 3.36
CA SER A 150 13.73 -29.07 3.76
C SER A 150 13.12 -29.86 2.59
N CYS A 151 12.78 -29.18 1.50
CA CYS A 151 12.06 -29.70 0.33
C CYS A 151 12.95 -30.13 -0.84
N VAL A 152 14.23 -29.77 -0.83
CA VAL A 152 15.18 -30.16 -1.88
C VAL A 152 16.07 -31.33 -1.48
N SER A 153 16.71 -31.97 -2.47
CA SER A 153 17.69 -33.04 -2.25
C SER A 153 18.82 -32.60 -1.30
N LEU A 154 19.41 -33.56 -0.59
CA LEU A 154 20.55 -33.28 0.31
C LEU A 154 21.72 -32.61 -0.42
N PHE A 155 21.98 -33.01 -1.66
CA PHE A 155 23.03 -32.41 -2.48
C PHE A 155 22.73 -30.95 -2.83
N SER A 156 21.51 -30.65 -3.27
CA SER A 156 21.07 -29.28 -3.56
C SER A 156 21.12 -28.40 -2.31
N ARG A 157 20.68 -28.92 -1.16
CA ARG A 157 20.77 -28.22 0.14
C ARG A 157 22.21 -27.92 0.52
N PHE A 158 23.12 -28.89 0.35
CA PHE A 158 24.53 -28.73 0.65
C PHE A 158 25.18 -27.67 -0.25
N CYS A 159 24.93 -27.73 -1.56
CA CYS A 159 25.43 -26.72 -2.51
C CYS A 159 24.91 -25.32 -2.19
N TRP A 160 23.62 -25.19 -1.88
CA TRP A 160 23.00 -23.93 -1.45
C TRP A 160 23.63 -23.39 -0.17
N GLN A 161 23.84 -24.25 0.84
CA GLN A 161 24.45 -23.86 2.11
C GLN A 161 25.90 -23.38 1.91
N ILE A 162 26.70 -24.10 1.11
CA ILE A 162 28.04 -23.68 0.74
C ILE A 162 28.00 -22.33 0.03
N GLY A 163 27.11 -22.16 -0.95
CA GLY A 163 26.97 -20.92 -1.70
C GLY A 163 26.68 -19.72 -0.79
N ARG A 164 25.78 -19.89 0.20
CA ARG A 164 25.48 -18.85 1.19
C ARG A 164 26.68 -18.53 2.08
N VAL A 165 27.39 -19.55 2.57
CA VAL A 165 28.58 -19.36 3.43
C VAL A 165 29.71 -18.68 2.67
N VAL A 166 30.01 -19.12 1.44
CA VAL A 166 31.06 -18.53 0.60
C VAL A 166 30.72 -17.08 0.25
N ARG A 167 29.47 -16.78 -0.12
CA ARG A 167 29.05 -15.39 -0.38
C ARG A 167 29.22 -14.50 0.86
N SER A 168 28.79 -14.99 2.02
CA SER A 168 28.96 -14.29 3.29
C SER A 168 30.44 -14.03 3.60
N TRP A 169 31.33 -15.01 3.38
CA TRP A 169 32.79 -14.86 3.58
C TRP A 169 33.42 -13.86 2.61
N LEU A 170 32.92 -13.78 1.38
CA LEU A 170 33.39 -12.84 0.36
C LEU A 170 32.75 -11.44 0.45
N GLY A 171 31.87 -11.20 1.44
CA GLY A 171 31.18 -9.92 1.62
C GLY A 171 30.09 -9.63 0.58
N PHE A 172 29.66 -10.64 -0.20
CA PHE A 172 28.53 -10.50 -1.11
C PHE A 172 27.19 -10.53 -0.35
N PRO A 173 26.13 -9.93 -0.90
CA PRO A 173 24.78 -10.01 -0.34
C PRO A 173 24.36 -11.46 -0.09
N THR A 174 23.85 -11.73 1.11
CA THR A 174 23.39 -13.06 1.51
C THR A 174 22.15 -13.45 0.70
N SER A 175 22.15 -14.64 0.11
CA SER A 175 20.94 -15.19 -0.53
C SER A 175 19.86 -15.47 0.51
N CYS A 176 18.61 -15.42 0.07
CA CYS A 176 17.42 -15.70 0.86
C CYS A 176 17.48 -17.10 1.51
N PRO A 177 16.71 -17.32 2.59
CA PRO A 177 16.66 -18.61 3.27
C PRO A 177 15.93 -19.72 2.49
N TYR A 178 15.45 -19.42 1.28
CA TYR A 178 14.78 -20.37 0.37
C TYR A 178 15.72 -20.80 -0.77
N VAL A 179 15.45 -21.97 -1.33
CA VAL A 179 16.18 -22.53 -2.47
C VAL A 179 15.39 -22.28 -3.75
N GLY A 180 15.99 -21.56 -4.70
CA GLY A 180 15.38 -21.29 -6.00
C GLY A 180 15.47 -22.49 -6.95
N LEU A 181 14.34 -22.82 -7.58
CA LEU A 181 14.17 -23.91 -8.54
C LEU A 181 13.39 -23.40 -9.76
N GLN A 182 13.65 -23.98 -10.94
CA GLN A 182 12.80 -23.77 -12.11
C GLN A 182 11.80 -24.91 -12.21
N ARG A 183 10.49 -24.63 -12.11
CA ARG A 183 9.45 -25.66 -12.17
C ARG A 183 8.64 -25.53 -13.45
N ARG A 184 8.62 -26.60 -14.25
CA ARG A 184 7.68 -26.73 -15.39
C ARG A 184 6.28 -26.94 -14.82
N GLY A 185 5.32 -26.08 -15.18
CA GLY A 185 3.95 -26.14 -14.66
C GLY A 185 3.74 -25.42 -13.32
N ALA A 186 4.60 -24.46 -12.95
CA ALA A 186 4.24 -23.51 -11.89
C ALA A 186 3.10 -22.60 -12.37
N LEU A 187 2.23 -22.18 -11.44
CA LEU A 187 1.14 -21.24 -11.73
C LEU A 187 1.71 -19.94 -12.32
N SER A 188 1.33 -19.61 -13.55
CA SER A 188 1.78 -18.40 -14.25
C SER A 188 1.26 -17.11 -13.63
N THR A 189 0.31 -17.19 -12.70
CA THR A 189 -0.19 -16.06 -11.92
C THR A 189 0.81 -15.57 -10.87
N GLY A 190 1.82 -16.39 -10.53
CA GLY A 190 2.64 -16.20 -9.33
C GLY A 190 1.82 -16.40 -8.04
N TYR A 191 2.49 -16.69 -6.92
CA TYR A 191 1.83 -16.91 -5.63
C TYR A 191 2.78 -16.86 -4.45
N MET A 192 2.22 -16.66 -3.25
CA MET A 192 2.88 -16.89 -1.96
C MET A 192 2.07 -17.88 -1.13
N ILE A 193 2.75 -18.76 -0.38
CA ILE A 193 2.13 -19.67 0.58
C ILE A 193 2.46 -19.17 1.98
N ILE A 194 1.44 -18.71 2.69
CA ILE A 194 1.59 -18.14 4.03
C ILE A 194 0.80 -18.96 5.08
N GLY A 195 1.21 -18.85 6.34
CA GLY A 195 0.53 -19.48 7.45
C GLY A 195 -0.89 -18.92 7.64
N TYR A 196 -1.84 -19.80 7.94
CA TYR A 196 -3.19 -19.38 8.31
C TYR A 196 -3.21 -18.82 9.73
N ILE A 197 -3.72 -17.59 9.90
CA ILE A 197 -3.81 -16.94 11.22
C ILE A 197 -4.98 -17.55 11.99
N LYS A 198 -4.68 -18.29 13.07
CA LYS A 198 -5.69 -18.95 13.91
C LYS A 198 -6.13 -18.12 15.12
N SER A 199 -5.33 -17.12 15.51
CA SER A 199 -5.49 -16.39 16.78
C SER A 199 -5.68 -14.89 16.55
N GLY A 200 -6.72 -14.34 17.17
CA GLY A 200 -7.11 -12.94 17.02
C GLY A 200 -8.11 -12.72 15.89
N ARG A 201 -8.55 -11.48 15.75
CA ARG A 201 -9.48 -10.99 14.71
C ARG A 201 -8.96 -9.70 14.12
N MET A 202 -9.47 -9.29 12.95
CA MET A 202 -9.05 -8.02 12.36
C MET A 202 -9.46 -6.87 13.28
N LEU A 203 -8.57 -5.89 13.47
CA LEU A 203 -8.87 -4.72 14.29
C LEU A 203 -10.09 -3.97 13.75
N SER A 204 -10.27 -3.94 12.42
CA SER A 204 -11.44 -3.36 11.76
C SER A 204 -12.78 -3.92 12.26
N ASP A 205 -12.83 -5.19 12.68
CA ASP A 205 -14.07 -5.85 13.13
C ASP A 205 -14.59 -5.27 14.45
N THR A 206 -13.70 -4.68 15.25
CA THR A 206 -14.03 -4.10 16.56
C THR A 206 -13.73 -2.63 16.69
N TRP A 207 -13.13 -2.02 15.64
CA TRP A 207 -12.62 -0.66 15.67
C TRP A 207 -13.70 0.35 16.05
N ALA A 208 -14.81 0.37 15.32
CA ALA A 208 -15.90 1.32 15.57
C ALA A 208 -16.56 1.15 16.95
N VAL A 209 -16.63 -0.09 17.45
CA VAL A 209 -17.28 -0.42 18.74
C VAL A 209 -16.42 0.02 19.92
N HIS A 210 -15.10 -0.10 19.81
CA HIS A 210 -14.15 0.11 20.91
C HIS A 210 -13.25 1.34 20.73
N LEU A 211 -13.52 2.20 19.76
CA LEU A 211 -12.72 3.40 19.45
C LEU A 211 -12.47 4.30 20.68
N GLN A 212 -13.47 4.39 21.57
CA GLN A 212 -13.42 5.21 22.78
C GLN A 212 -12.88 4.46 24.01
N ASP A 213 -12.50 3.19 23.88
CA ASP A 213 -11.91 2.39 24.97
C ASP A 213 -10.43 2.75 25.13
N MET A 214 -10.16 3.56 26.15
CA MET A 214 -8.83 4.05 26.49
C MET A 214 -7.83 2.93 26.83
N ALA A 215 -8.29 1.84 27.45
CA ALA A 215 -7.40 0.76 27.87
C ALA A 215 -6.89 -0.01 26.64
N ARG A 216 -7.81 -0.36 25.74
CA ARG A 216 -7.50 -1.01 24.46
C ARG A 216 -6.63 -0.13 23.57
N ARG A 217 -6.97 1.16 23.45
CA ARG A 217 -6.18 2.12 22.67
C ARG A 217 -4.74 2.22 23.18
N LYS A 218 -4.56 2.34 24.50
CA LYS A 218 -3.22 2.37 25.11
C LYS A 218 -2.43 1.09 24.86
N THR A 219 -3.09 -0.07 24.87
CA THR A 219 -2.46 -1.35 24.51
C THR A 219 -2.01 -1.35 23.05
N LEU A 220 -2.90 -1.01 22.13
CA LEU A 220 -2.59 -0.91 20.70
C LEU A 220 -1.41 0.04 20.43
N PHE A 221 -1.38 1.20 21.09
CA PHE A 221 -0.33 2.20 20.89
C PHE A 221 1.04 1.70 21.37
N LYS A 222 1.08 0.95 22.47
CA LYS A 222 2.32 0.33 22.95
C LYS A 222 2.86 -0.69 21.94
N ASP A 223 1.98 -1.51 21.38
CA ASP A 223 2.39 -2.55 20.43
C ASP A 223 2.83 -1.94 19.10
N LEU A 224 2.08 -0.95 18.57
CA LEU A 224 2.47 -0.18 17.38
C LEU A 224 3.81 0.54 17.57
N ALA A 225 4.00 1.21 18.71
CA ALA A 225 5.27 1.86 19.03
C ALA A 225 6.43 0.85 19.09
N SER A 226 6.21 -0.31 19.70
CA SER A 226 7.22 -1.37 19.77
C SER A 226 7.58 -1.93 18.40
N ILE A 227 6.59 -2.08 17.50
CA ILE A 227 6.79 -2.51 16.11
C ILE A 227 7.60 -1.46 15.34
N ILE A 228 7.22 -0.18 15.41
CA ILE A 228 7.94 0.93 14.79
C ILE A 228 9.40 0.96 15.24
N LEU A 229 9.64 0.88 16.55
CA LEU A 229 10.99 0.86 17.10
C LEU A 229 11.79 -0.39 16.64
N SER A 230 11.13 -1.54 16.45
CA SER A 230 11.77 -2.75 15.91
C SER A 230 12.16 -2.60 14.44
N LEU A 231 11.29 -2.00 13.62
CA LEU A 231 11.56 -1.70 12.21
C LEU A 231 12.69 -0.69 12.03
N ASN A 232 12.83 0.25 12.96
CA ASN A 232 13.83 1.31 12.92
C ASN A 232 15.25 0.87 13.35
N ARG A 233 15.42 -0.38 13.82
CA ARG A 233 16.73 -0.89 14.27
C ARG A 233 17.76 -0.98 13.14
N THR A 234 17.30 -1.23 11.92
CA THR A 234 18.17 -1.39 10.76
C THR A 234 18.01 -0.19 9.84
N GLN A 235 19.08 0.59 9.71
CA GLN A 235 19.13 1.69 8.74
C GLN A 235 19.36 1.14 7.34
N LEU A 236 18.59 1.66 6.39
CA LEU A 236 18.68 1.30 4.99
C LEU A 236 19.43 2.41 4.23
N PRO A 237 20.14 2.08 3.14
CA PRO A 237 21.06 3.03 2.49
C PRO A 237 20.36 4.09 1.63
N ARG A 238 19.09 3.90 1.27
CA ARG A 238 18.33 4.76 0.34
C ARG A 238 16.83 4.56 0.50
N ILE A 239 16.05 5.44 -0.12
CA ILE A 239 14.60 5.29 -0.29
C ILE A 239 14.33 4.33 -1.45
N GLY A 240 13.47 3.34 -1.24
CA GLY A 240 13.13 2.30 -2.22
C GLY A 240 12.38 1.13 -1.57
N SER A 241 12.02 0.13 -2.36
CA SER A 241 11.47 -1.14 -1.86
C SER A 241 12.47 -2.26 -2.01
N LEU A 242 12.45 -3.20 -1.06
CA LEU A 242 13.21 -4.44 -1.18
C LEU A 242 12.62 -5.26 -2.32
N THR A 243 13.47 -5.96 -3.05
CA THR A 243 13.06 -6.92 -4.07
C THR A 243 13.98 -8.13 -4.03
N ILE A 244 13.52 -9.24 -4.62
CA ILE A 244 14.28 -10.48 -4.72
C ILE A 244 14.41 -10.89 -6.18
N ASN A 245 15.65 -11.12 -6.62
CA ASN A 245 15.94 -11.53 -7.99
C ASN A 245 15.82 -13.07 -8.15
N ASN A 246 15.99 -13.54 -9.39
CA ASN A 246 15.90 -14.98 -9.71
C ASN A 246 17.04 -15.84 -9.13
N ASP A 247 18.10 -15.22 -8.59
CA ASP A 247 19.16 -15.90 -7.84
C ASP A 247 18.88 -15.96 -6.33
N GLY A 248 17.73 -15.43 -5.90
CA GLY A 248 17.35 -15.35 -4.48
C GLY A 248 18.13 -14.29 -3.71
N ILE A 249 18.69 -13.28 -4.37
CA ILE A 249 19.39 -12.18 -3.72
C ILE A 249 18.38 -11.08 -3.43
N ILE A 250 18.32 -10.67 -2.15
CA ILE A 250 17.50 -9.54 -1.72
C ILE A 250 18.31 -8.26 -1.82
N SER A 251 17.76 -7.25 -2.47
CA SER A 251 18.39 -5.94 -2.64
C SER A 251 17.36 -4.81 -2.55
N LEU A 252 17.83 -3.64 -2.11
CA LEU A 252 17.04 -2.41 -2.07
C LEU A 252 17.22 -1.64 -3.38
N THR A 253 16.71 -2.21 -4.46
CA THR A 253 16.89 -1.73 -5.83
C THR A 253 15.59 -1.41 -6.53
N ASN A 254 14.44 -1.72 -5.93
CA ASN A 254 13.16 -1.36 -6.52
C ASN A 254 12.74 0.05 -6.12
N ARG A 255 11.91 0.68 -6.95
CA ARG A 255 11.26 1.95 -6.62
C ARG A 255 10.46 1.84 -5.32
N PRO A 256 10.18 2.95 -4.62
CA PRO A 256 9.35 2.93 -3.42
C PRO A 256 7.91 2.55 -3.82
N LEU A 257 7.65 1.25 -3.91
CA LEU A 257 6.43 0.68 -4.46
C LEU A 257 5.33 0.81 -3.41
N THR A 258 4.56 1.88 -3.54
CA THR A 258 3.38 2.11 -2.71
C THR A 258 2.12 1.72 -3.46
N LEU A 259 1.09 1.43 -2.68
CA LEU A 259 -0.29 1.23 -3.13
C LEU A 259 -0.73 2.24 -4.21
N ARG A 260 -0.35 3.52 -4.07
CA ARG A 260 -0.78 4.59 -4.97
C ARG A 260 -0.18 4.48 -6.38
N LEU A 261 1.09 4.08 -6.48
CA LEU A 261 1.76 3.94 -7.78
C LEU A 261 1.07 2.86 -8.62
N GLN A 262 0.71 1.74 -7.99
CA GLN A 262 -0.03 0.69 -8.69
C GLN A 262 -1.45 1.09 -9.06
N THR A 263 -2.15 1.87 -8.22
CA THR A 263 -3.45 2.43 -8.61
C THR A 263 -3.34 3.26 -9.88
N PHE A 264 -2.33 4.15 -9.97
CA PHE A 264 -2.11 4.96 -11.17
C PHE A 264 -1.82 4.13 -12.40
N GLU A 265 -0.90 3.17 -12.30
CA GLU A 265 -0.56 2.30 -13.43
C GLU A 265 -1.73 1.41 -13.85
N ASN A 266 -2.56 0.99 -12.90
CA ASN A 266 -3.79 0.26 -13.19
C ASN A 266 -4.82 1.09 -13.96
N GLU A 267 -4.74 2.42 -13.89
CA GLU A 267 -5.56 3.35 -14.67
C GLU A 267 -4.83 3.87 -15.92
N GLY A 268 -3.64 3.34 -16.23
CA GLY A 268 -2.83 3.76 -17.38
C GLY A 268 -2.10 5.09 -17.17
N ILE A 269 -2.00 5.55 -15.92
CA ILE A 269 -1.32 6.80 -15.55
C ILE A 269 0.14 6.48 -15.22
N PRO A 270 1.12 7.12 -15.90
CA PRO A 270 2.53 6.91 -15.60
C PRO A 270 2.86 7.31 -14.15
N ALA A 271 3.62 6.45 -13.46
CA ALA A 271 4.08 6.66 -12.09
C ALA A 271 5.62 6.77 -12.04
N ILE A 272 6.22 6.58 -10.86
CA ILE A 272 7.68 6.57 -10.69
C ILE A 272 8.30 5.46 -11.55
N PRO A 273 9.32 5.73 -12.38
CA PRO A 273 9.95 4.70 -13.23
C PRO A 273 10.57 3.54 -12.44
N ASP A 274 10.61 2.37 -13.06
CA ASP A 274 11.20 1.16 -12.47
C ASP A 274 12.67 1.35 -12.13
N GLY A 275 13.11 0.79 -11.00
CA GLY A 275 14.49 0.89 -10.52
C GLY A 275 14.90 2.26 -9.93
N SER A 276 13.99 3.24 -9.88
CA SER A 276 14.27 4.55 -9.29
C SER A 276 14.43 4.47 -7.78
N THR A 277 15.62 4.73 -7.25
CA THR A 277 15.89 4.80 -5.80
C THR A 277 16.51 6.13 -5.44
N TYR A 278 16.36 6.58 -4.19
CA TYR A 278 16.72 7.95 -3.81
C TYR A 278 17.61 8.00 -2.57
N GLU A 279 18.72 8.73 -2.67
CA GLU A 279 19.62 8.97 -1.54
C GLU A 279 19.25 10.24 -0.74
N SER A 280 18.23 10.98 -1.21
CA SER A 280 17.70 12.16 -0.51
C SER A 280 16.18 12.25 -0.60
N VAL A 281 15.57 12.95 0.35
CA VAL A 281 14.11 13.07 0.48
C VAL A 281 13.49 13.88 -0.67
N GLU A 282 14.09 15.00 -1.07
CA GLU A 282 13.46 15.95 -1.98
C GLU A 282 13.15 15.36 -3.37
N PRO A 283 14.06 14.66 -4.05
CA PRO A 283 13.76 14.06 -5.35
C PRO A 283 12.60 13.05 -5.27
N TYR A 284 12.51 12.28 -4.18
CA TYR A 284 11.39 11.36 -3.98
C TYR A 284 10.05 12.09 -3.84
N LEU A 285 9.97 13.16 -3.03
CA LEU A 285 8.73 13.93 -2.87
C LEU A 285 8.34 14.68 -4.16
N LEU A 286 9.33 15.13 -4.94
CA LEU A 286 9.08 15.74 -6.25
C LEU A 286 8.53 14.72 -7.26
N ASP A 287 9.02 13.48 -7.26
CA ASP A 287 8.48 12.41 -8.10
C ASP A 287 7.07 12.00 -7.68
N LEU A 288 6.74 12.05 -6.38
CA LEU A 288 5.34 11.90 -5.92
C LEU A 288 4.46 13.03 -6.46
N LEU A 289 4.92 14.28 -6.41
CA LEU A 289 4.20 15.43 -6.99
C LEU A 289 4.04 15.30 -8.51
N GLN A 290 5.04 14.76 -9.20
CA GLN A 290 4.95 14.45 -10.63
C GLN A 290 3.87 13.39 -10.91
N CYS A 291 3.66 12.42 -10.00
CA CYS A 291 2.57 11.46 -10.14
C CYS A 291 1.18 12.14 -10.03
N HIS A 292 1.03 13.16 -9.18
CA HIS A 292 -0.18 13.99 -9.15
C HIS A 292 -0.36 14.79 -10.44
N ASP A 293 0.71 15.33 -11.02
CA ASP A 293 0.62 15.99 -12.33
C ASP A 293 0.19 15.02 -13.42
N ASN A 294 0.75 13.81 -13.44
CA ASN A 294 0.39 12.78 -14.40
C ASN A 294 -1.10 12.42 -14.26
N ARG A 295 -1.65 12.39 -13.04
CA ARG A 295 -3.09 12.23 -12.85
C ARG A 295 -3.88 13.34 -13.56
N ILE A 296 -3.51 14.61 -13.38
CA ILE A 296 -4.16 15.74 -14.09
C ILE A 296 -4.11 15.55 -15.61
N TYR A 297 -2.94 15.16 -16.15
CA TYR A 297 -2.78 14.98 -17.59
C TYR A 297 -3.59 13.80 -18.15
N HIS A 298 -3.64 12.68 -17.43
CA HIS A 298 -4.09 11.40 -17.99
C HIS A 298 -5.49 10.95 -17.53
N GLN A 299 -5.91 11.28 -16.31
CA GLN A 299 -7.22 10.85 -15.81
C GLN A 299 -8.33 11.78 -16.36
N PRO A 300 -9.34 11.27 -17.10
CA PRO A 300 -10.33 12.12 -17.77
C PRO A 300 -11.09 13.06 -16.84
N ASN A 301 -11.50 12.55 -15.67
CA ASN A 301 -12.25 13.30 -14.66
C ASN A 301 -11.37 13.94 -13.58
N ALA A 302 -10.13 14.31 -13.92
CA ALA A 302 -9.22 14.93 -12.95
C ALA A 302 -9.57 16.37 -12.60
N ILE A 303 -10.29 17.08 -13.47
CA ILE A 303 -10.74 18.47 -13.27
C ILE A 303 -12.22 18.54 -13.64
N HIS A 304 -13.06 18.97 -12.70
CA HIS A 304 -14.51 18.99 -12.87
C HIS A 304 -15.04 20.27 -13.52
N ASP A 305 -14.37 21.39 -13.25
CA ASP A 305 -14.66 22.70 -13.83
C ASP A 305 -13.43 23.63 -13.78
N VAL A 306 -13.57 24.84 -14.32
CA VAL A 306 -12.46 25.81 -14.38
C VAL A 306 -11.96 26.21 -12.99
N LYS A 307 -12.86 26.31 -12.00
CA LYS A 307 -12.51 26.71 -10.64
C LYS A 307 -11.73 25.60 -9.95
N ASP A 308 -12.21 24.37 -10.01
CA ASP A 308 -11.51 23.18 -9.51
C ASP A 308 -10.12 23.05 -10.16
N GLY A 309 -10.02 23.28 -11.47
CA GLY A 309 -8.74 23.29 -12.17
C GLY A 309 -7.77 24.35 -11.62
N GLN A 310 -8.24 25.56 -11.34
CA GLN A 310 -7.42 26.62 -10.74
C GLN A 310 -6.95 26.22 -9.33
N GLU A 311 -7.85 25.71 -8.50
CA GLU A 311 -7.56 25.28 -7.12
C GLU A 311 -6.53 24.14 -7.09
N GLN A 312 -6.71 23.08 -7.89
CA GLN A 312 -5.79 21.95 -7.95
C GLN A 312 -4.40 22.35 -8.47
N LEU A 313 -4.32 23.12 -9.56
CA LEU A 313 -3.03 23.56 -10.12
C LEU A 313 -2.30 24.52 -9.18
N ALA A 314 -3.03 25.41 -8.50
CA ALA A 314 -2.45 26.29 -7.49
C ALA A 314 -1.90 25.48 -6.30
N ALA A 315 -2.68 24.54 -5.75
CA ALA A 315 -2.24 23.67 -4.66
C ALA A 315 -0.97 22.89 -5.03
N LEU A 316 -0.92 22.26 -6.21
CA LEU A 316 0.26 21.52 -6.68
C LEU A 316 1.49 22.42 -6.90
N THR A 317 1.28 23.65 -7.36
CA THR A 317 2.36 24.64 -7.51
C THR A 317 2.94 25.03 -6.14
N MET A 318 2.06 25.28 -5.17
CA MET A 318 2.46 25.66 -3.82
C MET A 318 3.10 24.50 -3.07
N MET A 319 2.58 23.27 -3.21
CA MET A 319 3.17 22.08 -2.61
C MET A 319 4.64 21.93 -3.04
N ARG A 320 4.98 22.22 -4.30
CA ARG A 320 6.38 22.26 -4.77
C ARG A 320 7.17 23.38 -4.12
N GLY A 321 6.65 24.61 -4.12
CA GLY A 321 7.34 25.78 -3.57
C GLY A 321 7.59 25.70 -2.06
N LEU A 322 6.66 25.07 -1.32
CA LEU A 322 6.67 24.99 0.15
C LEU A 322 7.42 23.77 0.69
N LEU A 323 7.90 22.86 -0.16
CA LEU A 323 8.57 21.61 0.24
C LEU A 323 9.64 21.82 1.33
N HIS A 324 10.47 22.85 1.17
CA HIS A 324 11.56 23.18 2.11
C HIS A 324 11.10 23.60 3.51
N GLN A 325 9.83 23.98 3.68
CA GLN A 325 9.22 24.35 4.97
C GLN A 325 8.79 23.12 5.78
N PHE A 326 8.61 21.97 5.13
CA PHE A 326 8.07 20.76 5.75
C PHE A 326 9.12 19.66 5.97
N ILE A 327 10.28 19.75 5.33
CA ILE A 327 11.38 18.79 5.51
C ILE A 327 12.48 19.34 6.41
N SER A 328 13.15 18.47 7.16
CA SER A 328 14.34 18.84 7.93
C SER A 328 15.59 18.59 7.11
N ARG A 329 16.43 19.63 6.96
CA ARG A 329 17.77 19.44 6.39
C ARG A 329 18.62 18.42 7.17
N GLN A 330 18.34 18.24 8.46
CA GLN A 330 19.03 17.26 9.31
C GLN A 330 18.82 15.82 8.83
N TYR A 331 17.62 15.51 8.28
CA TYR A 331 17.24 14.14 7.91
C TYR A 331 17.16 13.92 6.40
N ARG A 332 17.71 14.87 5.63
CA ARG A 332 17.66 14.88 4.16
C ARG A 332 18.22 13.62 3.52
N HIS A 333 19.29 13.06 4.07
CA HIS A 333 19.97 11.87 3.56
C HIS A 333 19.76 10.65 4.48
N GLY A 334 18.67 10.68 5.25
CA GLY A 334 18.32 9.64 6.21
C GLY A 334 18.41 10.09 7.67
N PRO A 335 18.20 9.16 8.63
CA PRO A 335 18.13 7.72 8.41
C PRO A 335 16.92 7.29 7.58
N PHE A 336 17.12 6.29 6.72
CA PHE A 336 16.03 5.60 6.03
C PHE A 336 15.71 4.31 6.78
N VAL A 337 14.44 4.07 7.02
CA VAL A 337 13.95 2.96 7.87
C VAL A 337 12.83 2.22 7.17
N MET A 338 12.69 0.92 7.47
CA MET A 338 11.58 0.13 6.94
C MET A 338 10.26 0.66 7.50
N THR A 339 9.33 0.99 6.61
CA THR A 339 8.02 1.56 6.96
C THR A 339 6.92 0.80 6.26
N LEU A 340 5.92 0.35 7.03
CA LEU A 340 4.71 -0.26 6.50
C LEU A 340 3.75 0.85 6.05
N THR A 341 3.72 1.16 4.76
CA THR A 341 3.01 2.34 4.23
C THR A 341 1.50 2.16 4.14
N ASP A 342 1.00 0.92 4.20
CA ASP A 342 -0.42 0.57 4.12
C ASP A 342 -0.91 -0.11 5.41
N LEU A 343 -0.39 0.33 6.56
CA LEU A 343 -0.81 -0.20 7.85
C LEU A 343 -2.13 0.46 8.27
N HIS A 344 -3.22 -0.31 8.27
CA HIS A 344 -4.56 0.14 8.69
C HIS A 344 -5.32 -0.98 9.42
N PRO A 345 -6.49 -0.71 10.05
CA PRO A 345 -7.15 -1.68 10.94
C PRO A 345 -7.48 -3.05 10.32
N SER A 346 -7.64 -3.18 9.00
CA SER A 346 -7.89 -4.49 8.37
C SER A 346 -6.60 -5.29 8.14
N ASN A 347 -5.43 -4.66 8.24
CA ASN A 347 -4.12 -5.30 8.11
C ASN A 347 -3.50 -5.68 9.46
N ILE A 348 -4.21 -5.41 10.56
CA ILE A 348 -3.77 -5.68 11.94
C ILE A 348 -4.72 -6.68 12.57
N PHE A 349 -4.19 -7.83 13.00
CA PHE A 349 -4.91 -8.78 13.85
C PHE A 349 -4.63 -8.48 15.32
N VAL A 350 -5.68 -8.54 16.12
CA VAL A 350 -5.61 -8.29 17.56
C VAL A 350 -6.36 -9.32 18.39
N ASP A 351 -5.97 -9.45 19.65
CA ASP A 351 -6.74 -10.17 20.67
C ASP A 351 -7.86 -9.30 21.28
N ASP A 352 -8.56 -9.85 22.28
CA ASP A 352 -9.61 -9.15 23.01
C ASP A 352 -9.12 -7.97 23.86
N GLY A 353 -7.82 -7.72 24.00
CA GLY A 353 -7.25 -6.55 24.64
C GLY A 353 -6.69 -5.50 23.68
N TRP A 354 -6.86 -5.72 22.36
CA TRP A 354 -6.16 -4.98 21.30
C TRP A 354 -4.63 -5.15 21.30
N HIS A 355 -4.11 -6.25 21.86
CA HIS A 355 -2.73 -6.62 21.61
C HIS A 355 -2.57 -7.13 20.18
N ILE A 356 -1.52 -6.69 19.49
CA ILE A 356 -1.28 -7.08 18.09
C ILE A 356 -0.77 -8.52 18.05
N THR A 357 -1.53 -9.41 17.42
CA THR A 357 -1.20 -10.83 17.28
C THR A 357 -0.57 -11.15 15.92
N SER A 358 -0.84 -10.36 14.88
CA SER A 358 -0.23 -10.51 13.56
C SER A 358 -0.45 -9.27 12.69
N LEU A 359 0.50 -8.97 11.81
CA LEU A 359 0.37 -8.02 10.71
C LEU A 359 0.33 -8.76 9.37
N ILE A 360 -0.50 -8.30 8.44
CA ILE A 360 -0.60 -8.84 7.08
C ILE A 360 -0.36 -7.75 6.03
N ASP A 361 -0.42 -8.12 4.75
CA ASP A 361 -0.36 -7.19 3.60
C ASP A 361 0.92 -6.32 3.58
N LEU A 362 2.08 -7.00 3.54
CA LEU A 362 3.41 -6.39 3.63
C LEU A 362 3.99 -5.94 2.27
N GLU A 363 3.21 -6.01 1.21
CA GLU A 363 3.60 -5.79 -0.18
C GLU A 363 4.03 -4.35 -0.50
N TRP A 364 3.52 -3.36 0.25
CA TRP A 364 3.82 -1.95 0.06
C TRP A 364 4.92 -1.41 0.98
N ALA A 365 5.57 -2.27 1.77
CA ALA A 365 6.61 -1.82 2.67
C ALA A 365 7.80 -1.21 1.91
N CYS A 366 8.28 -0.07 2.41
CA CYS A 366 9.35 0.70 1.77
C CYS A 366 10.39 1.14 2.79
N ALA A 367 11.64 1.28 2.36
CA ALA A 367 12.63 2.10 3.04
C ALA A 367 12.25 3.58 2.84
N PHE A 368 11.78 4.25 3.89
CA PHE A 368 11.36 5.65 3.84
C PHE A 368 12.22 6.53 4.75
N PRO A 369 12.28 7.85 4.49
CA PRO A 369 12.86 8.79 5.44
C PRO A 369 12.14 8.69 6.78
N VAL A 370 12.90 8.75 7.88
CA VAL A 370 12.34 8.66 9.23
C VAL A 370 11.25 9.72 9.51
N GLU A 371 11.29 10.89 8.86
CA GLU A 371 10.26 11.93 8.98
C GLU A 371 8.90 11.51 8.38
N LEU A 372 8.89 10.59 7.41
CA LEU A 372 7.67 10.07 6.77
C LEU A 372 7.01 8.94 7.57
N GLN A 373 7.67 8.41 8.60
CA GLN A 373 7.07 7.44 9.51
C GLN A 373 6.27 8.20 10.58
N THR A 374 5.10 8.70 10.18
CA THR A 374 4.22 9.54 10.98
C THR A 374 3.23 8.73 11.82
N PRO A 375 2.50 9.34 12.79
CA PRO A 375 1.36 8.70 13.43
C PRO A 375 0.36 8.21 12.38
N PRO A 376 -0.32 7.07 12.58
CA PRO A 376 -1.37 6.64 11.66
C PRO A 376 -2.52 7.66 11.64
N TYR A 377 -2.97 8.10 10.46
CA TYR A 377 -4.05 9.09 10.37
C TYR A 377 -5.41 8.52 10.83
N TRP A 378 -5.60 7.21 10.72
CA TRP A 378 -6.85 6.52 11.06
C TRP A 378 -7.08 6.32 12.56
N LEU A 379 -6.20 6.82 13.44
CA LEU A 379 -6.29 6.63 14.90
C LEU A 379 -7.62 7.13 15.52
N THR A 380 -8.30 8.06 14.87
CA THR A 380 -9.64 8.56 15.26
C THR A 380 -10.78 8.00 14.40
N GLY A 381 -10.49 7.08 13.48
CA GLY A 381 -11.46 6.49 12.56
C GLY A 381 -11.92 7.43 11.43
N ARG A 382 -11.31 8.62 11.29
CA ARG A 382 -11.61 9.55 10.20
C ARG A 382 -10.62 9.36 9.04
N PRO A 383 -11.06 9.50 7.78
CA PRO A 383 -10.13 9.64 6.67
C PRO A 383 -9.41 11.00 6.78
N ILE A 384 -8.24 11.12 6.16
CA ILE A 384 -7.35 12.28 6.34
C ILE A 384 -8.01 13.60 5.89
N ASP A 385 -8.82 13.53 4.85
CA ASP A 385 -9.52 14.65 4.26
C ASP A 385 -10.75 15.09 5.07
N ASP A 386 -11.21 14.30 6.06
CA ASP A 386 -12.33 14.66 6.96
C ASP A 386 -11.87 15.12 8.36
N ILE A 387 -10.58 15.44 8.54
CA ILE A 387 -10.05 15.97 9.81
C ILE A 387 -10.08 17.51 9.82
N GLU A 388 -11.26 18.10 9.69
CA GLU A 388 -11.43 19.55 9.61
C GLU A 388 -11.09 20.30 10.92
N HIS A 389 -10.88 21.61 10.82
CA HIS A 389 -10.72 22.49 11.98
C HIS A 389 -11.89 22.38 12.97
N GLY A 390 -11.58 22.53 14.26
CA GLY A 390 -12.53 22.39 15.36
C GLY A 390 -12.40 21.03 16.06
N GLU A 391 -13.53 20.46 16.50
CA GLU A 391 -13.55 19.23 17.29
C GLU A 391 -12.82 18.04 16.64
N PRO A 392 -12.94 17.77 15.32
CA PRO A 392 -12.23 16.65 14.69
C PRO A 392 -10.71 16.77 14.81
N LEU A 393 -10.15 17.95 14.49
CA LEU A 393 -8.72 18.23 14.62
C LEU A 393 -8.26 18.20 16.08
N GLU A 394 -9.01 18.80 17.01
CA GLU A 394 -8.66 18.78 18.44
C GLU A 394 -8.62 17.35 19.01
N THR A 395 -9.57 16.51 18.61
CA THR A 395 -9.62 15.10 19.02
C THR A 395 -8.45 14.32 18.40
N PHE A 396 -8.15 14.56 17.13
CA PHE A 396 -6.99 13.94 16.48
C PHE A 396 -5.66 14.36 17.11
N GLU A 397 -5.47 15.64 17.39
CA GLU A 397 -4.30 16.18 18.08
C GLU A 397 -4.05 15.52 19.44
N LYS A 398 -5.10 15.38 20.26
CA LYS A 398 -5.00 14.70 21.56
C LYS A 398 -4.52 13.26 21.41
N VAL A 399 -5.08 12.54 20.44
CA VAL A 399 -4.74 11.12 20.18
C VAL A 399 -3.32 10.99 19.62
N VAL A 400 -2.90 11.89 18.73
CA VAL A 400 -1.52 11.94 18.22
C VAL A 400 -0.52 12.22 19.34
N MET A 401 -0.81 13.14 20.25
CA MET A 401 0.06 13.41 21.40
C MET A 401 0.19 12.19 22.32
N GLU A 402 -0.92 11.51 22.62
CA GLU A 402 -0.89 10.26 23.39
C GLU A 402 -0.02 9.18 22.70
N PHE A 403 -0.11 9.07 21.38
CA PHE A 403 0.71 8.13 20.60
C PHE A 403 2.20 8.48 20.67
N ILE A 404 2.56 9.75 20.45
CA ILE A 404 3.96 10.23 20.54
C ILE A 404 4.52 10.01 21.95
N GLU A 405 3.72 10.26 22.99
CA GLU A 405 4.13 10.01 24.38
C GLU A 405 4.35 8.52 24.65
N THR A 406 3.44 7.66 24.17
CA THR A 406 3.59 6.20 24.28
C THR A 406 4.85 5.72 23.56
N LEU A 407 5.14 6.25 22.37
CA LEU A 407 6.36 5.95 21.62
C LEU A 407 7.61 6.37 22.41
N ASN A 408 7.62 7.56 23.00
CA ASN A 408 8.72 8.04 23.85
C ASN A 408 8.93 7.14 25.08
N GLU A 409 7.86 6.66 25.71
CA GLU A 409 7.96 5.70 26.82
C GLU A 409 8.56 4.36 26.39
N GLN A 410 8.16 3.83 25.23
CA GLN A 410 8.71 2.57 24.69
C GLN A 410 10.17 2.72 24.27
N GLU A 411 10.53 3.87 23.70
CA GLU A 411 11.90 4.20 23.30
C GLU A 411 12.83 4.25 24.53
N LYS A 412 12.40 4.88 25.64
CA LYS A 412 13.18 4.91 26.89
C LYS A 412 13.41 3.53 27.50
N ARG A 413 12.47 2.59 27.31
CA ARG A 413 12.61 1.20 27.78
C ARG A 413 13.53 0.39 26.88
N SER A 414 13.51 0.68 25.58
CA SER A 414 14.32 0.04 24.56
C SER A 414 15.69 0.71 24.46
N GLN A 415 16.62 0.37 25.35
CA GLN A 415 18.01 0.87 25.28
C GLN A 415 18.61 0.57 23.90
N GLY A 416 18.75 1.55 23.00
CA GLY A 416 19.22 1.20 21.65
C GLY A 416 19.35 2.27 20.55
N SER A 417 19.08 3.56 20.77
CA SER A 417 19.29 4.57 19.71
C SER A 417 19.81 5.89 20.26
N ASN A 418 20.80 6.47 19.56
CA ASN A 418 21.26 7.86 19.80
C ASN A 418 20.28 8.90 19.23
N VAL A 419 19.36 8.49 18.35
CA VAL A 419 18.37 9.36 17.70
C VAL A 419 16.99 9.02 18.25
N SER A 420 16.34 9.99 18.90
CA SER A 420 14.98 9.79 19.43
C SER A 420 13.94 9.92 18.33
N HIS A 421 13.33 8.80 17.95
CA HIS A 421 12.27 8.76 16.95
C HIS A 421 11.03 9.52 17.43
N ALA A 422 10.68 9.44 18.72
CA ALA A 422 9.56 10.20 19.27
C ALA A 422 9.77 11.72 19.15
N GLN A 423 11.00 12.21 19.36
CA GLN A 423 11.33 13.62 19.16
C GLN A 423 11.27 14.04 17.69
N ILE A 424 11.69 13.18 16.77
CA ILE A 424 11.56 13.44 15.33
C ILE A 424 10.09 13.58 14.97
N MET A 425 9.27 12.58 15.35
CA MET A 425 7.83 12.58 15.08
C MET A 425 7.13 13.80 15.66
N ARG A 426 7.48 14.22 16.89
CA ARG A 426 6.98 15.47 17.49
C ARG A 426 7.38 16.70 16.68
N LYS A 427 8.64 16.84 16.30
CA LYS A 427 9.09 17.97 15.46
C LYS A 427 8.40 17.99 14.09
N CYS A 428 8.17 16.81 13.49
CA CYS A 428 7.43 16.69 12.24
C CYS A 428 5.98 17.16 12.40
N TRP A 429 5.33 16.79 13.50
CA TRP A 429 3.98 17.25 13.86
C TRP A 429 3.93 18.78 14.04
N ASP A 430 4.80 19.34 14.89
CA ASP A 430 4.83 20.78 15.20
C ASP A 430 5.07 21.63 13.95
N ARG A 431 5.91 21.16 13.03
CA ARG A 431 6.17 21.82 11.75
C ARG A 431 5.00 21.73 10.76
N GLY A 432 4.03 20.83 10.97
CA GLY A 432 2.95 20.55 10.03
C GLY A 432 3.33 19.58 8.91
N SER A 433 4.50 18.94 9.02
CA SER A 433 5.01 17.99 8.01
C SER A 433 4.11 16.77 7.85
N PHE A 434 3.40 16.38 8.91
CA PHE A 434 2.37 15.34 8.87
C PHE A 434 1.38 15.61 7.72
N TRP A 435 0.76 16.79 7.70
CA TRP A 435 -0.23 17.16 6.69
C TRP A 435 0.36 17.18 5.28
N TYR A 436 1.57 17.72 5.14
CA TYR A 436 2.27 17.73 3.87
C TYR A 436 2.53 16.31 3.32
N PHE A 437 3.05 15.41 4.14
CA PHE A 437 3.30 14.02 3.72
C PHE A 437 2.00 13.26 3.45
N GLN A 438 0.96 13.45 4.27
CA GLN A 438 -0.34 12.81 4.03
C GLN A 438 -1.01 13.33 2.75
N ALA A 439 -0.91 14.63 2.44
CA ALA A 439 -1.39 15.20 1.19
C ALA A 439 -0.68 14.58 -0.02
N LEU A 440 0.64 14.42 0.04
CA LEU A 440 1.41 13.75 -1.03
C LEU A 440 0.97 12.30 -1.27
N HIS A 441 0.58 11.59 -0.21
CA HIS A 441 0.12 10.20 -0.30
C HIS A 441 -1.37 10.05 -0.59
N SER A 442 -2.14 11.14 -0.64
CA SER A 442 -3.59 11.14 -0.87
C SER A 442 -3.95 11.93 -2.13
N PRO A 443 -4.00 11.31 -3.33
CA PRO A 443 -4.42 11.98 -4.55
C PRO A 443 -5.77 12.69 -4.42
N LYS A 444 -6.78 11.99 -3.89
CA LYS A 444 -8.12 12.55 -3.69
C LYS A 444 -8.14 13.64 -2.62
N GLY A 445 -7.40 13.45 -1.53
CA GLY A 445 -7.40 14.37 -0.40
C GLY A 445 -6.45 15.57 -0.51
N LEU A 446 -5.51 15.60 -1.47
CA LEU A 446 -4.43 16.59 -1.51
C LEU A 446 -4.95 18.03 -1.44
N LEU A 447 -5.94 18.38 -2.28
CA LEU A 447 -6.47 19.74 -2.33
C LEU A 447 -7.11 20.14 -0.99
N ARG A 448 -7.94 19.28 -0.41
CA ARG A 448 -8.61 19.54 0.86
C ARG A 448 -7.60 19.65 2.00
N VAL A 449 -6.66 18.71 2.12
CA VAL A 449 -5.59 18.76 3.13
C VAL A 449 -4.71 20.00 2.95
N PHE A 450 -4.44 20.41 1.70
CA PHE A 450 -3.68 21.63 1.43
C PHE A 450 -4.42 22.86 1.94
N ASN A 451 -5.68 23.05 1.57
CA ASN A 451 -6.48 24.21 1.97
C ASN A 451 -6.68 24.26 3.49
N GLU A 452 -7.06 23.13 4.09
CA GLU A 452 -7.37 23.05 5.53
C GLU A 452 -6.13 23.16 6.40
N HIS A 453 -5.03 22.46 6.06
CA HIS A 453 -3.94 22.26 7.03
C HIS A 453 -2.59 22.82 6.61
N ILE A 454 -2.38 23.15 5.34
CA ILE A 454 -1.09 23.63 4.84
C ILE A 454 -1.16 25.13 4.58
N GLN A 455 -2.11 25.57 3.75
CA GLN A 455 -2.28 26.97 3.35
C GLN A 455 -2.67 27.85 4.54
N SER A 456 -3.58 27.37 5.40
CA SER A 456 -4.04 28.07 6.61
C SER A 456 -2.91 28.46 7.57
N ARG A 457 -1.80 27.69 7.57
CA ARG A 457 -0.60 27.98 8.39
C ARG A 457 0.18 29.20 7.91
N PHE A 458 0.05 29.57 6.64
CA PHE A 458 0.73 30.72 6.04
C PHE A 458 -0.21 31.92 5.94
N CYS A 459 -1.45 31.70 5.51
CA CYS A 459 -2.47 32.75 5.40
C CYS A 459 -3.87 32.13 5.31
N GLU A 460 -4.64 32.24 6.40
CA GLU A 460 -6.03 31.75 6.50
C GLU A 460 -6.97 32.42 5.50
N GLU A 461 -6.77 33.72 5.22
CA GLU A 461 -7.59 34.45 4.26
C GLU A 461 -7.52 33.86 2.84
N HIS A 462 -6.34 33.36 2.43
CA HIS A 462 -6.15 32.79 1.09
C HIS A 462 -6.94 31.49 0.87
N CYS A 463 -7.30 30.75 1.92
CA CYS A 463 -8.08 29.51 1.83
C CYS A 463 -9.50 29.73 1.27
N THR A 464 -10.00 30.97 1.31
CA THR A 464 -11.36 31.31 0.85
C THR A 464 -11.37 32.24 -0.37
N GLN A 465 -10.20 32.70 -0.82
CA GLN A 465 -10.09 33.73 -1.84
C GLN A 465 -9.65 33.15 -3.19
N SER A 466 -10.58 33.10 -4.15
CA SER A 466 -10.30 32.69 -5.54
C SER A 466 -9.20 33.49 -6.27
N ILE A 467 -8.82 34.66 -5.75
CA ILE A 467 -7.73 35.45 -6.34
C ILE A 467 -6.39 34.71 -6.23
N PHE A 468 -6.18 33.95 -5.15
CA PHE A 468 -4.98 33.16 -4.95
C PHE A 468 -4.84 32.12 -6.06
N ASP A 469 -5.88 31.31 -6.26
CA ASP A 469 -5.86 30.20 -7.22
C ASP A 469 -5.67 30.71 -8.65
N ARG A 470 -6.34 31.80 -9.01
CA ARG A 470 -6.18 32.47 -10.31
C ARG A 470 -4.78 33.05 -10.52
N THR A 471 -4.13 33.50 -9.46
CA THR A 471 -2.78 34.09 -9.55
C THR A 471 -1.71 33.00 -9.64
N VAL A 472 -1.88 31.89 -8.92
CA VAL A 472 -0.85 30.85 -8.79
C VAL A 472 -0.96 29.77 -9.86
N SER A 473 -2.17 29.35 -10.24
CA SER A 473 -2.37 28.27 -11.22
C SER A 473 -1.65 28.45 -12.57
N PRO A 474 -1.46 29.67 -13.14
CA PRO A 474 -0.70 29.85 -14.37
C PRO A 474 0.79 29.48 -14.26
N TYR A 475 1.34 29.39 -13.04
CA TYR A 475 2.73 29.00 -12.81
C TYR A 475 2.94 27.48 -12.75
N TRP A 476 1.88 26.68 -12.80
CA TRP A 476 2.00 25.22 -12.80
C TRP A 476 2.62 24.70 -14.12
N CYS A 477 2.13 25.19 -15.27
CA CYS A 477 2.73 24.93 -16.58
C CYS A 477 2.43 26.04 -17.60
N ILE A 478 3.16 26.04 -18.71
CA ILE A 478 2.88 26.93 -19.85
C ILE A 478 1.49 26.58 -20.41
N ASP A 479 0.66 27.60 -20.66
CA ASP A 479 -0.72 27.46 -21.12
C ASP A 479 -1.65 26.68 -20.16
N ALA A 480 -1.47 26.81 -18.84
CA ALA A 480 -2.31 26.16 -17.83
C ALA A 480 -3.82 26.37 -18.05
N GLU A 481 -4.26 27.56 -18.46
CA GLU A 481 -5.67 27.84 -18.78
C GLU A 481 -6.19 26.96 -19.92
N ARG A 482 -5.40 26.75 -20.97
CA ARG A 482 -5.77 25.87 -22.09
C ARG A 482 -5.84 24.42 -21.63
N LEU A 483 -4.94 24.00 -20.75
CA LEU A 483 -5.00 22.66 -20.16
C LEU A 483 -6.29 22.48 -19.36
N ILE A 484 -6.64 23.42 -18.48
CA ILE A 484 -7.90 23.38 -17.72
C ILE A 484 -9.08 23.24 -18.65
N GLN A 485 -9.16 24.05 -19.71
CA GLN A 485 -10.26 23.97 -20.68
C GLN A 485 -10.33 22.60 -21.36
N LYS A 486 -9.19 22.04 -21.79
CA LYS A 486 -9.13 20.68 -22.35
C LYS A 486 -9.63 19.63 -21.35
N LYS A 487 -9.27 19.76 -20.08
CA LYS A 487 -9.69 18.80 -19.05
C LYS A 487 -11.19 18.89 -18.75
N VAL A 488 -11.78 20.09 -18.79
CA VAL A 488 -13.24 20.25 -18.66
C VAL A 488 -13.98 19.57 -19.82
N GLU A 489 -13.45 19.65 -21.05
CA GLU A 489 -14.01 18.92 -22.20
C GLU A 489 -13.90 17.40 -22.04
N GLU A 490 -12.77 16.90 -21.51
CA GLU A 490 -12.58 15.47 -21.22
C GLU A 490 -13.55 14.98 -20.12
N GLU A 491 -13.80 15.79 -19.10
CA GLU A 491 -14.76 15.52 -18.03
C GLU A 491 -16.20 15.42 -18.56
N GLU A 492 -16.60 16.29 -19.48
CA GLU A 492 -17.91 16.18 -20.15
C GLU A 492 -18.04 14.85 -20.90
N GLY A 493 -17.00 14.47 -21.65
CA GLY A 493 -16.94 13.18 -22.35
C GLY A 493 -16.98 11.98 -21.39
N TYR A 494 -16.29 12.07 -20.25
CA TYR A 494 -16.30 11.07 -19.19
C TYR A 494 -17.70 10.90 -18.58
N LYS A 495 -18.36 12.01 -18.21
CA LYS A 495 -19.72 12.02 -17.67
C LYS A 495 -20.73 11.44 -18.67
N ASP A 496 -20.57 11.71 -19.96
CA ASP A 496 -21.37 11.08 -21.01
C ASP A 496 -21.12 9.58 -21.13
N GLY A 497 -19.87 9.14 -20.97
CA GLY A 497 -19.50 7.73 -20.86
C GLY A 497 -20.23 7.03 -19.71
N LEU A 498 -20.25 7.65 -18.52
CA LEU A 498 -21.01 7.15 -17.36
C LEU A 498 -22.50 7.03 -17.68
N ARG A 499 -23.12 8.09 -18.20
CA ARG A 499 -24.55 8.07 -18.56
C ARG A 499 -24.88 6.95 -19.55
N LYS A 500 -24.02 6.73 -20.56
CA LYS A 500 -24.16 5.62 -21.53
C LYS A 500 -24.04 4.26 -20.86
N ARG A 501 -23.04 4.06 -19.99
CA ARG A 501 -22.84 2.79 -19.26
C ARG A 501 -24.06 2.44 -18.41
N PHE A 502 -24.58 3.40 -17.64
CA PHE A 502 -25.80 3.23 -16.84
C PHE A 502 -27.07 3.05 -17.69
N GLY A 503 -27.17 3.76 -18.83
CA GLY A 503 -28.30 3.64 -19.75
C GLY A 503 -28.34 2.32 -20.52
N SER A 504 -27.18 1.75 -20.86
CA SER A 504 -27.11 0.42 -21.47
C SER A 504 -27.61 -0.68 -20.54
N TYR A 505 -27.32 -0.56 -19.24
CA TYR A 505 -27.67 -1.55 -18.23
C TYR A 505 -29.18 -1.62 -17.97
N SER A 506 -29.87 -0.47 -17.92
CA SER A 506 -31.33 -0.42 -17.79
C SER A 506 -32.04 -1.05 -18.99
N GLY A 507 -31.44 -0.98 -20.19
CA GLY A 507 -31.94 -1.66 -21.38
C GLY A 507 -31.79 -3.20 -21.31
N SER A 508 -30.65 -3.69 -20.81
CA SER A 508 -30.42 -5.14 -20.66
C SER A 508 -31.26 -5.80 -19.56
N SER A 509 -31.60 -5.09 -18.47
CA SER A 509 -32.42 -5.65 -17.39
C SER A 509 -33.92 -5.78 -17.73
N VAL A 510 -34.38 -5.12 -18.80
CA VAL A 510 -35.78 -5.21 -19.27
C VAL A 510 -35.94 -6.34 -20.30
N ALA A 511 -34.83 -6.88 -20.83
CA ALA A 511 -34.80 -7.92 -21.85
C ALA A 511 -34.52 -9.34 -21.30
N SER A 512 -34.36 -9.50 -19.99
CA SER A 512 -34.09 -10.77 -19.29
C SER A 512 -35.31 -11.29 -18.54
#